data_AF-A0A8J2TWS3-F1
#
_entry.id   AF-A0A8J2TWS3-F1
#
_cell.length_a   1.000
_cell.length_b   1.000
_cell.length_c   1.000
_cell.angle_alpha   90.00
_cell.angle_beta   90.00
_cell.angle_gamma   90.00
#
_symmetry.space_group_name_H-M   'P 1'
#
loop_
_entity.id
_entity.type
_entity.pdbx_description
1 polymer ?
#
loop_
_entity_poly.entity_id
_entity_poly.type
_entity_poly.pdbx_seq_one_letter_code
_entity_poly.pdbx_strand_id
1 'polypeptide(L)' 'MSKTDLAARPIFACTRDAIEAHLTIVFAALAVSRTVQNRTGLSNRRFLRTIRPLLTAAVEINGTITALPPAIGPE' A
#
# COMPACT_ATOMS: atom_id res chain seq x y z
N MET A 1 16.85 18.09 -27.03
CA MET A 1 15.70 17.89 -27.94
C MET A 1 14.87 19.16 -27.96
N SER A 2 14.61 19.72 -29.14
CA SER A 2 13.79 20.92 -29.30
C SER A 2 12.32 20.59 -29.06
N LYS A 3 11.61 21.49 -28.38
CA LYS A 3 10.18 21.40 -28.02
C LYS A 3 9.24 21.14 -29.21
N THR A 4 9.75 21.35 -30.43
CA THR A 4 9.09 21.15 -31.71
C THR A 4 9.00 19.70 -32.18
N ASP A 5 9.76 18.76 -31.59
CA ASP A 5 9.71 17.33 -31.96
C ASP A 5 8.60 16.55 -31.24
N LEU A 6 7.83 17.22 -30.39
CA LEU A 6 6.59 16.70 -29.81
C LEU A 6 5.44 16.83 -30.83
N ALA A 7 5.69 16.47 -32.10
CA ALA A 7 4.65 16.34 -33.10
C ALA A 7 3.78 15.14 -32.72
N ALA A 8 2.72 15.44 -31.95
CA ALA A 8 1.49 14.68 -31.79
C ALA A 8 1.62 13.16 -31.99
N ARG A 9 2.51 12.50 -31.24
CA ARG A 9 2.32 11.09 -30.94
C ARG A 9 1.10 11.07 -30.02
N PRO A 10 -0.10 10.63 -30.44
CA PRO A 10 -1.15 10.40 -29.47
C PRO A 10 -0.58 9.37 -28.50
N ILE A 11 -0.37 9.78 -27.24
CA ILE A 11 -0.25 8.83 -26.16
C ILE A 11 -1.63 8.21 -26.14
N PHE A 12 -1.78 7.05 -26.79
CA PHE A 12 -3.04 6.32 -26.83
C PHE A 12 -3.53 6.23 -25.40
N ALA A 13 -4.67 6.89 -25.17
CA ALA A 13 -5.17 7.17 -23.85
C ALA A 13 -5.23 5.86 -23.07
N CYS A 14 -4.47 5.80 -21.97
CA CYS A 14 -4.92 5.08 -20.80
C CYS A 14 -6.41 5.42 -20.66
N THR A 15 -7.30 4.43 -20.58
CA THR A 15 -8.74 4.72 -20.51
C THR A 15 -8.95 5.72 -19.38
N ARG A 16 -9.85 6.69 -19.55
CA ARG A 16 -10.15 7.68 -18.51
C ARG A 16 -10.33 7.01 -17.15
N ASP A 17 -10.98 5.85 -17.16
CA ASP A 17 -11.18 4.97 -16.01
C ASP A 17 -9.87 4.48 -15.38
N ALA A 18 -8.87 4.08 -16.18
CA ALA A 18 -7.57 3.65 -15.67
C ALA A 18 -6.80 4.80 -15.00
N ILE A 19 -6.87 6.01 -15.56
CA ILE A 19 -6.26 7.21 -14.95
C ILE A 19 -6.96 7.56 -13.64
N GLU A 20 -8.29 7.59 -13.66
CA GLU A 20 -9.09 7.90 -12.46
C GLU A 20 -8.88 6.86 -11.37
N ALA A 21 -8.87 5.58 -11.72
CA ALA A 21 -8.56 4.49 -10.78
C ALA A 21 -7.15 4.63 -10.19
N HIS A 22 -6.15 4.88 -11.04
CA HIS A 22 -4.77 5.04 -10.57
C HIS A 22 -4.62 6.23 -9.61
N LEU A 23 -5.13 7.41 -10.00
CA LEU A 23 -5.07 8.59 -9.16
C LEU A 23 -5.84 8.38 -7.86
N THR A 24 -7.02 7.76 -7.90
CA THR A 24 -7.81 7.44 -6.71
C THR A 24 -7.01 6.56 -5.74
N ILE A 25 -6.41 5.47 -6.24
CA ILE A 25 -5.63 4.54 -5.42
C ILE A 25 -4.39 5.24 -4.86
N VAL A 26 -3.65 6.01 -5.67
CA VAL A 26 -2.44 6.71 -5.23
C VAL A 26 -2.77 7.76 -4.17
N PHE A 27 -3.80 8.58 -4.38
CA PHE A 27 -4.20 9.60 -3.40
C PHE A 27 -4.73 8.96 -2.12
N ALA A 28 -5.52 7.89 -2.20
CA ALA A 28 -5.94 7.14 -1.02
C ALA A 28 -4.74 6.58 -0.26
N ALA A 29 -3.79 5.94 -0.94
CA ALA A 29 -2.58 5.40 -0.33
C ALA A 29 -1.71 6.49 0.33
N LEU A 30 -1.59 7.67 -0.31
CA LEU A 30 -0.90 8.83 0.25
C LEU A 30 -1.61 9.39 1.48
N ALA A 31 -2.94 9.52 1.45
CA ALA A 31 -3.74 10.01 2.58
C ALA A 31 -3.63 9.07 3.78
N VAL A 32 -3.75 7.77 3.57
CA VAL A 32 -3.57 6.74 4.62
C VAL A 32 -2.15 6.81 5.18
N SER A 33 -1.13 6.80 4.31
CA SER A 33 0.27 6.91 4.70
C SER A 33 0.55 8.15 5.56
N ARG A 34 0.04 9.32 5.14
CA ARG A 34 0.25 10.56 5.87
C ARG A 34 -0.48 10.55 7.21
N THR A 35 -1.69 9.99 7.27
CA THR A 35 -2.45 9.85 8.51
C THR A 35 -1.73 8.95 9.51
N VAL A 36 -1.20 7.81 9.06
CA VAL A 36 -0.40 6.89 9.89
C VAL A 36 0.83 7.59 10.45
N GLN A 37 1.60 8.29 9.60
CA GLN A 37 2.79 9.03 10.02
C GLN A 37 2.44 10.13 11.03
N ASN A 38 1.41 10.93 10.77
CA ASN A 38 1.01 12.02 11.65
C ASN A 38 0.54 11.53 13.03
N ARG A 39 -0.17 10.40 13.08
CA ARG A 39 -0.70 9.85 14.34
C ARG A 39 0.35 9.11 15.17
N THR A 40 1.30 8.45 14.51
CA THR A 40 2.27 7.58 15.19
C THR A 40 3.66 8.21 15.36
N GLY A 41 3.99 9.22 14.56
CA GLY A 41 5.34 9.78 14.47
C GLY A 41 6.37 8.84 13.83
N LEU A 42 5.95 7.67 13.33
CA LEU A 42 6.83 6.68 12.71
C LEU A 42 6.81 6.83 11.19
N SER A 43 7.93 6.53 10.53
CA SER A 43 7.92 6.31 9.08
C SER A 43 7.07 5.09 8.73
N ASN A 44 6.44 5.08 7.55
CA ASN A 44 5.61 3.96 7.08
C ASN A 44 6.35 2.60 7.21
N ARG A 45 7.63 2.55 6.82
CA ARG A 45 8.45 1.32 6.92
C ARG A 45 8.59 0.83 8.37
N ARG A 46 8.80 1.76 9.31
CA ARG A 46 8.92 1.42 10.73
C ARG A 46 7.58 0.96 11.28
N PHE A 47 6.50 1.68 10.97
CA PHE A 47 5.15 1.30 11.35
C PHE A 47 4.77 -0.10 10.88
N LEU A 48 4.96 -0.42 9.59
CA LEU A 48 4.66 -1.74 9.03
C LEU A 48 5.45 -2.86 9.72
N ARG A 49 6.74 -2.63 10.02
CA ARG A 49 7.56 -3.60 10.76
C ARG A 49 7.07 -3.77 12.20
N THR A 50 6.60 -2.70 12.85
CA THR A 50 6.07 -2.74 14.22
C THR A 50 4.78 -3.54 14.30
N ILE A 51 3.87 -3.41 13.33
CA ILE A 51 2.59 -4.14 13.35
C ILE A 51 2.66 -5.55 12.77
N ARG A 52 3.71 -5.89 11.99
CA ARG A 52 3.84 -7.20 11.33
C ARG A 52 3.68 -8.40 12.30
N PRO A 53 4.23 -8.40 13.53
CA PRO A 53 4.02 -9.48 14.48
C PRO A 53 2.55 -9.67 14.89
N LEU A 54 1.74 -8.61 14.86
CA LEU A 54 0.32 -8.66 15.23
C LEU A 54 -0.56 -9.34 14.17
N LEU A 55 0.00 -9.63 12.97
CA LEU A 55 -0.72 -10.33 11.91
C LEU A 55 -0.81 -11.84 12.17
N THR A 56 0.02 -12.38 13.06
CA THR A 56 -0.01 -13.78 13.46
C THR A 56 -0.68 -13.89 14.82
N ALA A 57 -1.79 -14.63 14.92
CA ALA A 57 -2.44 -14.85 16.20
C ALA A 57 -1.75 -16.03 16.91
N ALA A 58 -1.18 -15.80 18.10
CA ALA A 58 -0.79 -16.87 18.99
C ALA A 58 -2.03 -17.32 19.78
N VAL A 59 -2.46 -18.56 19.59
CA VAL A 59 -3.61 -19.14 20.29
C VAL A 59 -3.12 -20.27 21.17
N GLU A 60 -3.51 -20.25 22.44
CA GLU A 60 -3.28 -21.34 23.38
C GLU A 60 -4.48 -22.29 23.36
N ILE A 61 -4.24 -23.58 23.08
CA ILE A 61 -5.24 -24.64 23.14
C ILE A 61 -4.67 -25.77 23.99
N ASN A 62 -5.32 -26.08 25.12
CA ASN A 62 -4.91 -27.15 26.04
C ASN A 62 -3.42 -27.06 26.45
N GLY A 63 -2.90 -25.87 26.71
CA GLY A 63 -1.50 -25.64 27.09
C GLY A 63 -0.49 -25.68 25.93
N THR A 64 -0.96 -25.84 24.68
CA THR A 64 -0.11 -25.78 23.48
C THR A 64 -0.31 -24.44 22.77
N ILE A 65 0.75 -23.64 22.66
CA ILE A 65 0.74 -22.37 21.90
C ILE A 65 0.91 -22.68 20.42
N THR A 66 -0.07 -22.34 19.60
CA THR A 66 -0.03 -22.48 18.15
C THR A 66 -0.12 -21.11 17.49
N ALA A 67 0.79 -20.84 16.55
CA ALA A 67 0.73 -19.64 15.72
C ALA A 67 -0.20 -19.87 14.52
N LEU A 68 -1.27 -19.08 14.44
CA LEU A 68 -2.14 -19.04 13.27
C LEU A 68 -1.59 -18.02 12.27
N PRO A 69 -1.18 -18.44 11.07
CA PRO A 69 -0.72 -17.52 10.05
C PRO A 69 -1.88 -16.59 9.61
N PRO A 70 -1.56 -15.38 9.14
CA PRO A 70 -2.58 -14.50 8.57
C PRO A 70 -3.29 -15.18 7.41
N ALA A 71 -4.61 -15.01 7.31
CA ALA A 71 -5.43 -15.55 6.24
C ALA A 71 -5.03 -15.01 4.85
N ILE A 72 -4.39 -13.84 4.82
CA ILE A 72 -3.84 -13.22 3.62
C ILE A 72 -2.32 -13.42 3.66
N GLY A 73 -1.80 -14.18 2.69
CA GLY A 73 -0.37 -14.46 2.57
C GLY A 73 0.45 -13.21 2.20
N PRO A 74 1.77 -13.25 2.39
CA PRO A 74 2.65 -12.21 1.87
C PRO A 74 2.76 -12.42 0.34
N GLU A 75 2.12 -11.56 -0.45
CA GLU A 75 2.48 -11.39 -1.87
C GLU A 75 3.75 -10.53 -2.00
#